data_AF-A0A919JAH0-F1
#
_entry.id   AF-A0A919JAH0-F1
#
_cell.length_a   1.000
_cell.length_b   1.000
_cell.length_c   1.000
_cell.angle_alpha   90.00
_cell.angle_beta   90.00
_cell.angle_gamma   90.00
#
_symmetry.space_group_name_H-M   'P 1'
#
loop_
_entity.id
_entity.type
_entity.pdbx_description
1 polymer ?
#
loop_
_entity_poly.entity_id
_entity_poly.type
_entity_poly.pdbx_seq_one_letter_code
_entity_poly.pdbx_strand_id
1 'polypeptide(L)'
;MTVRLPTLITVTALVAVGAVVVGVFWNLVKPMSPAQKAAFKGRAPATSAPPPVVGFNAVTGWDCEAGADRGFEARGRTGQWRTIGAGGWKQDGCHGTFETLPLPAAAQPGSQTSTWSFRTGKGITSCQVGVYVPAVPETRLADHVKYTITTGTSGTPYANFVLDQSRTAGTWASAGTFPVHQNQIAVRLDAKDAAGPGEARIVLAQVRVNCAS
;
A
#
# COMPACT_ATOMS: atom_id res chain seq x y z
N MET A 1 45.85 42.60 -28.84
CA MET A 1 46.88 43.37 -28.11
C MET A 1 46.21 43.80 -26.81
N THR A 2 46.60 43.43 -25.59
CA THR A 2 47.95 43.16 -25.07
C THR A 2 47.82 42.27 -23.82
N VAL A 3 48.64 41.23 -23.74
CA VAL A 3 48.84 40.33 -22.59
C VAL A 3 49.77 41.01 -21.59
N ARG A 4 49.55 40.84 -20.26
CA ARG A 4 50.64 40.80 -19.25
C ARG A 4 50.28 39.95 -18.02
N LEU A 5 51.01 38.84 -17.88
CA LEU A 5 51.45 38.29 -16.60
C LEU A 5 52.78 39.00 -16.23
N PRO A 6 53.16 39.12 -14.95
CA PRO A 6 54.19 38.20 -14.49
C PRO A 6 54.07 37.73 -13.03
N THR A 7 54.72 36.58 -12.88
CA THR A 7 55.06 35.76 -11.73
C THR A 7 55.99 36.43 -10.71
N LEU A 8 56.07 35.79 -9.53
CA LEU A 8 57.24 35.64 -8.63
C LEU A 8 57.38 36.60 -7.43
N ILE A 9 57.86 36.00 -6.33
CA ILE A 9 58.30 36.55 -5.01
C ILE A 9 57.12 36.57 -4.00
N THR A 10 57.00 35.67 -3.01
CA THR A 10 57.96 35.37 -1.93
C THR A 10 57.89 33.91 -1.45
N VAL A 11 58.94 33.15 -1.75
CA VAL A 11 59.39 32.01 -0.95
C VAL A 11 60.12 32.59 0.26
N THR A 12 59.49 32.65 1.44
CA THR A 12 60.15 32.89 2.75
C THR A 12 59.16 32.76 3.91
N ALA A 13 58.70 31.54 4.21
CA ALA A 13 58.19 31.18 5.54
C ALA A 13 58.10 29.65 5.76
N LEU A 14 59.01 28.88 5.15
CA LEU A 14 59.39 27.57 5.67
C LEU A 14 60.43 27.85 6.75
N VAL A 15 60.10 27.67 8.04
CA VAL A 15 60.99 27.37 9.19
C VAL A 15 60.28 27.53 10.55
N ALA A 16 59.12 28.18 10.67
CA ALA A 16 58.54 28.50 11.99
C ALA A 16 57.24 27.75 12.40
N VAL A 17 56.95 26.56 11.85
CA VAL A 17 55.84 25.70 12.37
C VAL A 17 56.32 24.27 12.69
N GLY A 18 57.64 24.08 12.83
CA GLY A 18 58.23 22.82 13.28
C GLY A 18 58.19 22.58 14.80
N ALA A 19 57.74 23.55 15.60
CA ALA A 19 57.86 23.53 17.06
C ALA A 19 56.52 23.37 17.84
N VAL A 20 55.41 23.08 17.16
CA VAL A 20 54.11 22.83 17.84
C VAL A 20 53.72 21.35 17.83
N VAL A 21 54.42 20.50 17.06
CA VAL A 21 54.02 19.10 16.82
C VAL A 21 54.46 18.12 17.92
N VAL A 22 55.33 18.50 18.88
CA VAL A 22 55.83 17.57 19.91
C VAL A 22 55.16 17.75 21.28
N GLY A 23 54.51 18.88 21.55
CA GLY A 23 53.96 19.19 22.89
C GLY A 23 52.54 18.67 23.19
N VAL A 24 51.75 18.34 22.16
CA VAL A 24 50.32 17.99 22.34
C VAL A 24 50.08 16.47 22.35
N PHE A 25 51.07 15.66 21.99
CA PHE A 25 50.89 14.21 21.83
C PHE A 25 51.03 13.39 23.13
N TRP A 26 51.37 14.03 24.27
CA TRP A 26 51.58 13.35 25.56
C TRP A 26 50.53 13.65 26.64
N ASN A 27 49.39 14.27 26.28
CA ASN A 27 48.30 14.54 27.24
C ASN A 27 46.96 13.88 26.87
N LEU A 28 46.93 12.98 25.88
CA LEU A 28 45.71 12.36 25.36
C LEU A 28 45.65 10.83 25.51
N VAL A 29 46.61 10.22 26.21
CA VAL A 29 46.55 8.80 26.57
C VAL A 29 46.39 8.68 28.08
N LYS A 30 45.20 9.02 28.60
CA LYS A 30 44.82 8.58 29.94
C LYS A 30 44.53 7.08 29.88
N PRO A 31 45.24 6.22 30.63
CA PRO A 31 44.87 4.81 30.72
C PRO A 31 43.45 4.73 31.30
N MET A 32 42.56 4.03 30.57
CA MET A 32 41.20 3.76 31.05
C MET A 32 41.26 3.12 32.43
N SER A 33 40.45 3.65 33.36
CA SER A 33 40.33 3.07 34.69
C SER A 33 39.88 1.61 34.62
N PRO A 34 40.22 0.78 35.62
CA PRO A 34 39.72 -0.59 35.72
C PRO A 34 38.18 -0.69 35.63
N ALA A 35 37.46 0.34 36.11
CA ALA A 35 36.00 0.44 36.03
C ALA A 35 35.48 0.61 34.58
N GLN A 36 36.18 1.36 33.74
CA GLN A 36 35.81 1.52 32.33
C GLN A 36 36.10 0.25 31.52
N LYS A 37 37.19 -0.47 31.83
CA LYS A 37 37.48 -1.77 31.20
C LYS A 37 36.45 -2.85 31.58
N ALA A 38 35.91 -2.81 32.79
CA ALA A 38 34.83 -3.70 33.22
C ALA A 38 33.51 -3.40 32.48
N ALA A 39 33.20 -2.13 32.21
CA ALA A 39 32.01 -1.72 31.47
C ALA A 39 32.02 -2.13 29.98
N PHE A 40 33.20 -2.21 29.35
CA PHE A 40 33.35 -2.66 27.96
C PHE A 40 33.28 -4.18 27.80
N LYS A 41 33.58 -4.97 28.84
CA LYS A 41 33.58 -6.44 28.78
C LYS A 41 32.18 -7.07 28.84
N GLY A 42 31.15 -6.28 29.17
CA GLY A 42 29.77 -6.76 29.39
C GLY A 42 28.74 -6.29 28.36
N ARG A 43 29.12 -5.48 27.36
CA ARG A 43 28.17 -4.99 26.36
C ARG A 43 28.33 -5.77 25.06
N ALA A 44 27.55 -6.84 24.93
CA ALA A 44 27.29 -7.46 23.65
C ALA A 44 26.91 -6.36 22.63
N PRO A 45 27.34 -6.45 21.35
CA PRO A 45 26.91 -5.51 20.33
C PRO A 45 25.38 -5.45 20.38
N ALA A 46 24.83 -4.26 20.60
CA ALA A 46 23.40 -4.08 20.45
C ALA A 46 23.06 -4.51 19.03
N THR A 47 22.35 -5.62 18.88
CA THR A 47 21.76 -6.05 17.62
C THR A 47 21.01 -4.85 17.08
N SER A 48 21.48 -4.30 15.96
CA SER A 48 20.78 -3.22 15.27
C SER A 48 19.37 -3.70 15.01
N ALA A 49 18.37 -2.99 15.54
CA ALA A 49 16.97 -3.28 15.26
C ALA A 49 16.79 -3.39 13.73
N PRO A 50 16.00 -4.37 13.24
CA PRO A 50 15.69 -4.45 11.81
C PRO A 50 15.20 -3.09 11.28
N PRO A 51 15.55 -2.71 10.04
CA PRO A 51 15.03 -1.49 9.44
C PRO A 51 13.50 -1.45 9.56
N PRO A 52 12.89 -0.27 9.77
CA PRO A 52 11.45 -0.15 9.85
C PRO A 52 10.81 -0.69 8.56
N VAL A 53 9.88 -1.63 8.72
CA VAL A 53 9.07 -2.17 7.63
C VAL A 53 8.33 -1.02 6.98
N VAL A 54 8.57 -0.79 5.69
CA VAL A 54 7.78 0.17 4.92
C VAL A 54 6.38 -0.43 4.80
N GLY A 55 5.38 0.28 5.31
CA GLY A 55 3.98 -0.14 5.27
C GLY A 55 3.16 0.74 4.34
N PHE A 56 2.18 0.15 3.65
CA PHE A 56 1.17 0.88 2.90
C PHE A 56 -0.22 0.35 3.26
N ASN A 57 -1.07 1.22 3.80
CA ASN A 57 -2.44 0.89 4.20
C ASN A 57 -3.39 1.86 3.52
N ALA A 58 -4.40 1.34 2.84
CA ALA A 58 -5.37 2.17 2.13
C ALA A 58 -6.72 1.48 1.99
N VAL A 59 -7.77 2.29 1.93
CA VAL A 59 -9.13 1.89 1.56
C VAL A 59 -9.57 2.72 0.37
N THR A 60 -10.23 2.08 -0.59
CA THR A 60 -10.89 2.75 -1.70
C THR A 60 -12.15 1.98 -2.08
N GLY A 61 -13.00 2.57 -2.91
CA GLY A 61 -14.24 1.95 -3.34
C GLY A 61 -15.30 2.96 -3.70
N TRP A 62 -16.53 2.48 -3.83
CA TRP A 62 -17.66 3.36 -4.02
C TRP A 62 -17.70 4.41 -2.92
N ASP A 63 -17.84 5.68 -3.31
CA ASP A 63 -18.01 6.83 -2.41
C ASP A 63 -16.87 7.01 -1.39
N CYS A 64 -15.67 6.58 -1.77
CA CYS A 64 -14.42 6.94 -1.10
C CYS A 64 -13.71 8.05 -1.87
N GLU A 65 -13.06 8.94 -1.14
CA GLU A 65 -12.14 9.93 -1.71
C GLU A 65 -11.03 9.23 -2.52
N ALA A 66 -10.86 9.66 -3.76
CA ALA A 66 -9.78 9.21 -4.62
C ALA A 66 -8.46 9.89 -4.24
N GLY A 67 -7.34 9.20 -4.50
CA GLY A 67 -5.99 9.72 -4.29
C GLY A 67 -5.06 9.38 -5.44
N ALA A 68 -3.86 9.95 -5.44
CA ALA A 68 -2.83 9.56 -6.43
C ALA A 68 -2.40 8.09 -6.27
N ASP A 69 -2.53 7.57 -5.05
CA ASP A 69 -2.13 6.24 -4.59
C ASP A 69 -3.26 5.22 -4.58
N ARG A 70 -4.52 5.63 -4.75
CA ARG A 70 -5.67 4.71 -4.71
C ARG A 70 -6.86 5.23 -5.50
N GLY A 71 -7.66 4.33 -6.05
CA GLY A 71 -8.85 4.72 -6.79
C GLY A 71 -9.82 3.58 -7.04
N PHE A 72 -11.05 3.97 -7.36
CA PHE A 72 -12.14 3.07 -7.70
C PHE A 72 -12.75 3.46 -9.04
N GLU A 73 -13.04 2.47 -9.88
CA GLU A 73 -13.70 2.66 -11.17
C GLU A 73 -14.77 1.58 -11.35
N ALA A 74 -15.98 1.98 -11.75
CA ALA A 74 -17.06 1.08 -12.14
C ALA A 74 -17.47 1.34 -13.61
N ARG A 75 -17.66 0.27 -14.37
CA ARG A 75 -18.06 0.32 -15.79
C ARG A 75 -19.29 -0.54 -16.05
N GLY A 76 -20.05 -0.17 -17.09
CA GLY A 76 -21.24 -0.92 -17.49
C GLY A 76 -22.46 -0.70 -16.60
N ARG A 77 -22.49 0.40 -15.84
CA ARG A 77 -23.64 0.74 -14.99
C ARG A 77 -24.92 0.84 -15.82
N THR A 78 -25.99 0.20 -15.34
CA THR A 78 -27.33 0.26 -15.94
C THR A 78 -28.34 0.84 -14.94
N GLY A 79 -29.57 1.10 -15.39
CA GLY A 79 -30.67 1.52 -14.49
C GLY A 79 -31.06 0.47 -13.42
N GLN A 80 -30.53 -0.75 -13.50
CA GLN A 80 -30.75 -1.80 -12.50
C GLN A 80 -29.76 -1.73 -11.34
N TRP A 81 -28.73 -0.87 -11.42
CA TRP A 81 -27.84 -0.59 -10.30
C TRP A 81 -28.56 0.27 -9.26
N ARG A 82 -28.31 0.02 -7.98
CA ARG A 82 -28.93 0.73 -6.87
C ARG A 82 -27.85 1.25 -5.93
N THR A 83 -27.80 2.57 -5.78
CA THR A 83 -27.06 3.21 -4.71
C THR A 83 -27.80 3.02 -3.40
N ILE A 84 -27.13 2.45 -2.41
CA ILE A 84 -27.65 2.30 -1.06
C ILE A 84 -26.95 3.33 -0.18
N GLY A 85 -27.75 4.21 0.44
CA GLY A 85 -27.26 5.40 1.14
C GLY A 85 -26.61 5.15 2.52
N ALA A 86 -26.61 3.92 3.01
CA ALA A 86 -26.05 3.59 4.32
C ALA A 86 -25.69 2.10 4.41
N GLY A 87 -24.74 1.77 5.30
CA GLY A 87 -24.28 0.41 5.57
C GLY A 87 -22.91 0.11 4.98
N GLY A 88 -22.36 0.99 4.14
CA GLY A 88 -20.98 0.97 3.66
C GLY A 88 -19.98 1.41 4.73
N TRP A 89 -18.69 1.31 4.39
CA TRP A 89 -17.59 1.77 5.23
C TRP A 89 -17.57 3.30 5.31
N LYS A 90 -17.44 3.84 6.54
CA LYS A 90 -17.54 5.28 6.85
C LYS A 90 -16.22 5.91 7.33
N GLN A 91 -15.09 5.22 7.13
CA GLN A 91 -13.77 5.69 7.54
C GLN A 91 -12.85 5.78 6.33
N ASP A 92 -11.62 6.25 6.53
CA ASP A 92 -10.56 6.30 5.50
C ASP A 92 -10.96 7.10 4.24
N GLY A 93 -11.79 8.13 4.43
CA GLY A 93 -12.31 8.98 3.35
C GLY A 93 -13.55 8.42 2.64
N CYS A 94 -14.19 7.37 3.16
CA CYS A 94 -15.43 6.82 2.64
C CYS A 94 -16.66 7.33 3.41
N HIS A 95 -17.77 7.61 2.72
CA HIS A 95 -18.98 8.19 3.33
C HIS A 95 -20.09 7.17 3.67
N GLY A 96 -19.84 5.88 3.43
CA GLY A 96 -20.74 4.79 3.85
C GLY A 96 -21.87 4.44 2.91
N THR A 97 -21.84 4.94 1.66
CA THR A 97 -22.71 4.43 0.60
C THR A 97 -22.02 3.29 -0.17
N PHE A 98 -22.80 2.52 -0.92
CA PHE A 98 -22.31 1.46 -1.79
C PHE A 98 -23.32 1.19 -2.90
N GLU A 99 -22.97 0.32 -3.85
CA GLU A 99 -23.83 -0.07 -4.96
C GLU A 99 -24.22 -1.54 -4.87
N THR A 100 -25.40 -1.85 -5.42
CA THR A 100 -25.79 -3.21 -5.72
C THR A 100 -26.26 -3.32 -7.16
N LEU A 101 -25.97 -4.45 -7.79
CA LEU A 101 -26.42 -4.80 -9.13
C LEU A 101 -27.02 -6.21 -9.13
N PRO A 102 -27.97 -6.51 -10.04
CA PRO A 102 -28.48 -7.88 -10.17
C PRO A 102 -27.37 -8.84 -10.62
N LEU A 103 -27.60 -10.13 -10.40
CA LEU A 103 -26.84 -11.18 -11.09
C LEU A 103 -26.92 -11.00 -12.62
N PRO A 104 -25.90 -11.47 -13.36
CA PRO A 104 -25.87 -11.34 -14.81
C PRO A 104 -27.05 -12.12 -15.43
N ALA A 105 -27.85 -11.46 -16.25
CA ALA A 105 -28.86 -12.13 -17.06
C ALA A 105 -28.26 -12.60 -18.40
N ALA A 106 -28.73 -13.73 -18.94
CA ALA A 106 -28.23 -14.28 -20.21
C ALA A 106 -28.32 -13.29 -21.40
N ALA A 107 -29.32 -12.39 -21.38
CA ALA A 107 -29.53 -11.37 -22.40
C ALA A 107 -28.81 -10.04 -22.13
N GLN A 108 -28.03 -9.94 -21.05
CA GLN A 108 -27.44 -8.67 -20.64
C GLN A 108 -26.23 -8.31 -21.52
N PRO A 109 -26.31 -7.21 -22.29
CA PRO A 109 -25.21 -6.82 -23.17
C PRO A 109 -24.10 -6.15 -22.36
N GLY A 110 -22.85 -6.57 -22.60
CA GLY A 110 -21.64 -5.91 -22.09
C GLY A 110 -21.20 -6.38 -20.70
N SER A 111 -19.92 -6.13 -20.41
CA SER A 111 -19.31 -6.48 -19.13
C SER A 111 -19.54 -5.37 -18.09
N GLN A 112 -19.95 -5.77 -16.90
CA GLN A 112 -20.11 -4.87 -15.74
C GLN A 112 -18.95 -5.13 -14.79
N THR A 113 -18.05 -4.16 -14.69
CA THR A 113 -16.81 -4.33 -13.92
C THR A 113 -16.67 -3.28 -12.84
N SER A 114 -15.95 -3.64 -11.79
CA SER A 114 -15.52 -2.73 -10.74
C SER A 114 -14.06 -3.01 -10.40
N THR A 115 -13.24 -1.97 -10.36
CA THR A 115 -11.80 -2.07 -10.12
C THR A 115 -11.41 -1.15 -8.98
N TRP A 116 -10.79 -1.73 -7.94
CA TRP A 116 -10.14 -1.03 -6.85
C TRP A 116 -8.64 -1.09 -7.08
N SER A 117 -7.97 0.04 -7.05
CA SER A 117 -6.56 0.14 -7.43
C SER A 117 -5.73 0.82 -6.35
N PHE A 118 -4.48 0.36 -6.21
CA PHE A 118 -3.55 0.82 -5.20
C PHE A 118 -2.14 0.93 -5.79
N ARG A 119 -1.46 2.05 -5.53
CA ARG A 119 -0.03 2.27 -5.80
C ARG A 119 0.70 2.30 -4.48
N THR A 120 1.37 1.20 -4.16
CA THR A 120 1.91 0.92 -2.83
C THR A 120 3.23 1.64 -2.52
N GLY A 121 3.89 2.18 -3.55
CA GLY A 121 5.24 2.71 -3.44
C GLY A 121 6.32 1.63 -3.48
N LYS A 122 7.59 2.05 -3.43
CA LYS A 122 8.75 1.16 -3.55
C LYS A 122 8.97 0.36 -2.27
N GLY A 123 9.48 -0.86 -2.41
CA GLY A 123 9.88 -1.71 -1.28
C GLY A 123 8.75 -2.55 -0.69
N ILE A 124 7.49 -2.32 -1.08
CA ILE A 124 6.36 -3.19 -0.72
C ILE A 124 6.38 -4.44 -1.60
N THR A 125 6.29 -5.61 -0.98
CA THR A 125 6.35 -6.91 -1.66
C THR A 125 5.01 -7.62 -1.70
N SER A 126 4.13 -7.37 -0.72
CA SER A 126 2.83 -8.03 -0.63
C SER A 126 1.79 -7.19 0.09
N CYS A 127 0.52 -7.48 -0.17
CA CYS A 127 -0.64 -6.87 0.47
C CYS A 127 -1.64 -7.92 0.91
N GLN A 128 -2.08 -7.86 2.16
CA GLN A 128 -3.33 -8.48 2.58
C GLN A 128 -4.49 -7.67 2.01
N VAL A 129 -5.38 -8.32 1.27
CA VAL A 129 -6.57 -7.72 0.66
C VAL A 129 -7.79 -8.08 1.49
N GLY A 130 -8.66 -7.10 1.72
CA GLY A 130 -9.99 -7.31 2.31
C GLY A 130 -11.08 -6.60 1.54
N VAL A 131 -12.27 -7.20 1.49
CA VAL A 131 -13.46 -6.65 0.82
C VAL A 131 -14.54 -6.44 1.87
N TYR A 132 -15.06 -5.23 1.98
CA TYR A 132 -16.21 -4.97 2.85
C TYR A 132 -17.48 -5.40 2.14
N VAL A 133 -18.32 -6.19 2.81
CA VAL A 133 -19.61 -6.63 2.29
C VAL A 133 -20.70 -6.05 3.18
N PRO A 134 -21.28 -4.88 2.85
CA PRO A 134 -22.43 -4.33 3.55
C PRO A 134 -23.60 -5.33 3.65
N ALA A 135 -24.28 -5.32 4.79
CA ALA A 135 -25.58 -5.98 4.89
C ALA A 135 -26.64 -5.15 4.15
N VAL A 136 -27.51 -5.83 3.39
CA VAL A 136 -28.60 -5.19 2.66
C VAL A 136 -29.92 -5.79 3.15
N PRO A 137 -30.70 -5.06 3.98
CA PRO A 137 -31.97 -5.56 4.48
C PRO A 137 -32.87 -6.05 3.35
N GLU A 138 -33.55 -7.18 3.59
CA GLU A 138 -34.54 -7.78 2.68
C GLU A 138 -34.01 -8.16 1.28
N THR A 139 -32.69 -8.10 1.08
CA THR A 139 -32.05 -8.39 -0.19
C THR A 139 -31.17 -9.62 -0.05
N ARG A 140 -31.41 -10.63 -0.90
CA ARG A 140 -30.49 -11.78 -0.99
C ARG A 140 -29.22 -11.33 -1.70
N LEU A 141 -28.07 -11.72 -1.16
CA LEU A 141 -26.77 -11.44 -1.76
C LEU A 141 -26.25 -12.66 -2.52
N ALA A 142 -25.43 -12.41 -3.53
CA ALA A 142 -24.75 -13.46 -4.29
C ALA A 142 -23.86 -14.31 -3.37
N ASP A 143 -23.88 -15.63 -3.57
CA ASP A 143 -23.06 -16.58 -2.79
C ASP A 143 -21.78 -16.99 -3.53
N HIS A 144 -21.63 -16.57 -4.79
CA HIS A 144 -20.44 -16.79 -5.58
C HIS A 144 -20.09 -15.51 -6.35
N VAL A 145 -19.15 -14.72 -5.85
CA VAL A 145 -18.65 -13.51 -6.52
C VAL A 145 -17.15 -13.61 -6.71
N LYS A 146 -16.71 -13.68 -7.97
CA LYS A 146 -15.29 -13.81 -8.31
C LYS A 146 -14.61 -12.45 -8.40
N TYR A 147 -13.47 -12.34 -7.73
CA TYR A 147 -12.56 -11.21 -7.78
C TYR A 147 -11.24 -11.68 -8.37
N THR A 148 -10.65 -10.85 -9.22
CA THR A 148 -9.37 -11.10 -9.89
C THR A 148 -8.36 -10.08 -9.41
N ILE A 149 -7.17 -10.53 -9.03
CA ILE A 149 -6.05 -9.66 -8.70
C ILE A 149 -5.22 -9.41 -9.96
N THR A 150 -4.90 -8.15 -10.23
CA THR A 150 -4.17 -7.72 -11.43
C THR A 150 -3.02 -6.80 -11.09
N THR A 151 -2.02 -6.74 -11.98
CA THR A 151 -0.82 -5.87 -11.85
C THR A 151 -1.17 -4.39 -12.15
N GLY A 152 -2.11 -3.81 -11.39
CA GLY A 152 -2.71 -2.49 -11.65
C GLY A 152 -4.03 -2.56 -12.44
N THR A 153 -4.66 -1.41 -12.69
CA THR A 153 -6.03 -1.32 -13.25
C THR A 153 -6.19 -2.03 -14.60
N SER A 154 -5.26 -1.82 -15.52
CA SER A 154 -5.18 -2.46 -16.84
C SER A 154 -4.16 -3.61 -16.90
N GLY A 155 -3.70 -4.08 -15.74
CA GLY A 155 -2.65 -5.09 -15.64
C GLY A 155 -3.12 -6.52 -15.96
N THR A 156 -2.13 -7.41 -16.06
CA THR A 156 -2.35 -8.84 -16.27
C THR A 156 -2.92 -9.47 -14.98
N PRO A 157 -3.97 -10.30 -15.08
CA PRO A 157 -4.42 -11.14 -13.98
C PRO A 157 -3.35 -12.15 -13.54
N TYR A 158 -3.18 -12.34 -12.24
CA TYR A 158 -2.24 -13.35 -11.71
C TYR A 158 -2.81 -14.17 -10.54
N ALA A 159 -3.91 -13.72 -9.92
CA ALA A 159 -4.61 -14.48 -8.89
C ALA A 159 -6.11 -14.18 -8.94
N ASN A 160 -6.90 -14.99 -8.25
CA ASN A 160 -8.32 -14.75 -8.06
C ASN A 160 -8.79 -15.36 -6.73
N PHE A 161 -9.92 -14.87 -6.24
CA PHE A 161 -10.62 -15.41 -5.08
C PHE A 161 -12.12 -15.27 -5.29
N VAL A 162 -12.90 -16.08 -4.58
CA VAL A 162 -14.36 -16.05 -4.62
C VAL A 162 -14.87 -15.71 -3.22
N LEU A 163 -15.85 -14.82 -3.14
CA LEU A 163 -16.55 -14.51 -1.90
C LEU A 163 -18.01 -14.94 -1.97
N ASP A 164 -18.46 -15.54 -0.87
CA ASP A 164 -19.88 -15.67 -0.54
C ASP A 164 -20.31 -14.40 0.20
N GLN A 165 -20.95 -13.48 -0.52
CA GLN A 165 -21.40 -12.22 0.06
C GLN A 165 -22.59 -12.43 1.00
N SER A 166 -23.38 -13.49 0.79
CA SER A 166 -24.50 -13.82 1.68
C SER A 166 -24.04 -14.18 3.09
N ARG A 167 -22.89 -14.87 3.22
CA ARG A 167 -22.31 -15.25 4.52
C ARG A 167 -21.42 -14.19 5.16
N THR A 168 -20.96 -13.21 4.38
CA THR A 168 -19.98 -12.21 4.85
C THR A 168 -20.61 -10.83 5.11
N ALA A 169 -21.93 -10.72 4.91
CA ALA A 169 -22.70 -9.50 5.09
C ALA A 169 -22.44 -8.82 6.45
N GLY A 170 -22.26 -7.50 6.42
CA GLY A 170 -21.93 -6.64 7.55
C GLY A 170 -20.45 -6.59 7.93
N THR A 171 -19.57 -7.34 7.27
CA THR A 171 -18.18 -7.52 7.74
C THR A 171 -17.12 -7.35 6.64
N TRP A 172 -15.86 -7.27 7.06
CA TRP A 172 -14.71 -7.34 6.17
C TRP A 172 -14.35 -8.79 5.87
N ALA A 173 -14.53 -9.22 4.62
CA ALA A 173 -14.04 -10.48 4.11
C ALA A 173 -12.51 -10.42 3.93
N SER A 174 -11.78 -11.40 4.47
CA SER A 174 -10.35 -11.56 4.17
C SER A 174 -10.20 -12.32 2.85
N ALA A 175 -9.57 -11.70 1.85
CA ALA A 175 -9.32 -12.32 0.55
C ALA A 175 -7.99 -13.08 0.49
N GLY A 176 -7.05 -12.78 1.40
CA GLY A 176 -5.72 -13.36 1.45
C GLY A 176 -4.62 -12.33 1.23
N THR A 177 -3.38 -12.81 1.12
CA THR A 177 -2.19 -12.00 0.88
C THR A 177 -1.66 -12.26 -0.52
N PHE A 178 -1.44 -11.18 -1.28
CA PHE A 178 -1.04 -11.25 -2.68
C PHE A 178 0.26 -10.47 -2.92
N PRO A 179 1.16 -10.96 -3.79
CA PRO A 179 2.36 -10.22 -4.15
C PRO A 179 2.00 -8.92 -4.86
N VAL A 180 2.82 -7.89 -4.67
CA VAL A 180 2.73 -6.61 -5.37
C VAL A 180 3.66 -6.63 -6.57
N HIS A 181 3.17 -6.13 -7.71
CA HIS A 181 3.94 -6.05 -8.95
C HIS A 181 4.06 -4.61 -9.40
N GLN A 182 5.28 -4.17 -9.73
CA GLN A 182 5.54 -2.81 -10.22
C GLN A 182 4.98 -1.71 -9.29
N ASN A 183 5.05 -1.95 -7.97
CA ASN A 183 4.51 -1.07 -6.92
C ASN A 183 2.98 -0.84 -7.03
N GLN A 184 2.26 -1.79 -7.63
CA GLN A 184 0.83 -1.71 -7.85
C GLN A 184 0.14 -3.05 -7.58
N ILE A 185 -1.11 -2.95 -7.15
CA ILE A 185 -2.06 -4.06 -7.06
C ILE A 185 -3.46 -3.51 -7.35
N ALA A 186 -4.26 -4.27 -8.07
CA ALA A 186 -5.67 -3.95 -8.23
C ALA A 186 -6.53 -5.20 -8.02
N VAL A 187 -7.72 -4.98 -7.50
CA VAL A 187 -8.76 -5.98 -7.33
C VAL A 187 -9.84 -5.65 -8.35
N ARG A 188 -10.25 -6.62 -9.16
CA ARG A 188 -11.25 -6.45 -10.21
C ARG A 188 -12.37 -7.46 -10.01
N LEU A 189 -13.60 -6.97 -10.00
CA LEU A 189 -14.80 -7.79 -10.11
C LEU A 189 -15.36 -7.65 -11.52
N ASP A 190 -15.73 -8.78 -12.13
CA ASP A 190 -16.56 -8.82 -13.35
C ASP A 190 -17.85 -9.57 -13.01
N ALA A 191 -18.98 -8.87 -13.10
CA ALA A 191 -20.27 -9.38 -12.63
C ALA A 191 -20.73 -10.62 -13.40
N LYS A 192 -20.22 -10.84 -14.62
CA LYS A 192 -20.59 -11.98 -15.46
C LYS A 192 -20.30 -13.34 -14.82
N ASP A 193 -19.32 -13.41 -13.92
CA ASP A 193 -18.88 -14.65 -13.26
C ASP A 193 -19.60 -14.86 -11.91
N ALA A 194 -20.54 -13.97 -11.55
CA ALA A 194 -21.26 -14.06 -10.30
C ALA A 194 -22.48 -14.99 -10.38
N ALA A 195 -22.78 -15.68 -9.29
CA ALA A 195 -23.94 -16.54 -9.15
C ALA A 195 -24.55 -16.45 -7.75
N GLY A 196 -25.79 -16.92 -7.63
CA GLY A 196 -26.55 -16.93 -6.40
C GLY A 196 -28.03 -17.24 -6.63
N PRO A 197 -28.84 -17.33 -5.56
CA PRO A 197 -30.22 -17.76 -5.65
C PRO A 197 -31.15 -16.65 -6.17
N GLY A 198 -31.90 -16.95 -7.24
CA GLY A 198 -33.01 -16.10 -7.71
C GLY A 198 -32.59 -14.65 -7.96
N GLU A 199 -33.30 -13.70 -7.35
CA GLU A 199 -33.08 -12.25 -7.43
C GLU A 199 -31.91 -11.75 -6.57
N ALA A 200 -30.92 -12.60 -6.32
CA ALA A 200 -29.75 -12.20 -5.56
C ALA A 200 -29.01 -11.02 -6.22
N ARG A 201 -28.37 -10.20 -5.40
CA ARG A 201 -27.63 -9.02 -5.85
C ARG A 201 -26.16 -9.13 -5.46
N ILE A 202 -25.32 -8.61 -6.33
CA ILE A 202 -23.90 -8.41 -6.06
C ILE A 202 -23.76 -7.07 -5.34
N VAL A 203 -22.94 -7.03 -4.29
CA VAL A 203 -22.57 -5.81 -3.59
C VAL A 203 -21.22 -5.30 -4.09
N LEU A 204 -21.15 -4.01 -4.40
CA LEU A 204 -19.95 -3.27 -4.77
C LEU A 204 -19.71 -2.19 -3.73
N ALA A 205 -18.72 -2.39 -2.87
CA ALA A 205 -18.44 -1.49 -1.75
C ALA A 205 -16.94 -1.16 -1.68
N GLN A 206 -16.38 -1.18 -0.48
CA GLN A 206 -15.01 -0.77 -0.21
C GLN A 206 -14.06 -1.97 -0.17
N VAL A 207 -12.84 -1.75 -0.65
CA VAL A 207 -11.72 -2.70 -0.59
C VAL A 207 -10.58 -2.04 0.17
N ARG A 208 -9.94 -2.82 1.04
CA ARG A 208 -8.76 -2.39 1.79
C ARG A 208 -7.55 -3.22 1.41
N VAL A 209 -6.38 -2.60 1.53
CA VAL A 209 -5.10 -3.28 1.51
C VAL A 209 -4.30 -2.93 2.75
N ASN A 210 -3.60 -3.91 3.29
CA ASN A 210 -2.55 -3.73 4.29
C ASN A 210 -1.28 -4.39 3.77
N CYS A 211 -0.28 -3.58 3.46
CA CYS A 211 0.89 -4.01 2.71
C CYS A 211 2.18 -3.81 3.51
N ALA A 212 3.12 -4.72 3.27
CA ALA A 212 4.43 -4.73 3.90
C ALA A 212 5.52 -5.14 2.92
N SER A 213 6.77 -4.87 3.29
CA SER A 213 7.99 -5.33 2.63
C SER A 213 8.36 -6.75 3.00
#